data_AF-A0A9D9Q9V1-F1
#
_entry.id   AF-A0A9D9Q9V1-F1
#
_cell.length_a   1.000
_cell.length_b   1.000
_cell.length_c   1.000
_cell.angle_alpha   90.00
_cell.angle_beta   90.00
_cell.angle_gamma   90.00
#
_symmetry.space_group_name_H-M   'P 1'
#
loop_
_entity.id
_entity.type
_entity.pdbx_description
1 polymer ?
#
loop_
_entity_poly.entity_id
_entity_poly.type
_entity_poly.pdbx_seq_one_letter_code
_entity_poly.pdbx_strand_id
1 'polypeptide(L)'
;MTRAYDISYLDDAMTSLGAMLDYAVNSCGEDMALFYARFLASGVADSFSRANPKYLGGMSGIELASLVASRTGRELPKEDGLIDIGSPEYWTGWTLAYLSWYLGMDFGTIQSRGLTVQSLRDRYPTLHEADLSKSVQFALKRLKETSGGNLLKRARKNARLTQRQLSSTAGIPLSVIRSYEQDKRSLENAETENVWRICQALGCRIEDIRTGW
;
A
#
# COMPACT_ATOMS: atom_id res chain seq x y z
N MET A 1 -7.84 -14.99 8.83
CA MET A 1 -7.83 -13.65 8.22
C MET A 1 -9.09 -13.54 7.38
N THR A 2 -9.87 -12.48 7.57
CA THR A 2 -11.01 -12.18 6.72
C THR A 2 -10.49 -11.67 5.38
N ARG A 3 -10.98 -12.21 4.25
CA ARG A 3 -10.57 -11.77 2.92
C ARG A 3 -11.21 -10.41 2.58
N ALA A 4 -10.59 -9.65 1.69
CA ALA A 4 -11.12 -8.33 1.29
C ALA A 4 -12.49 -8.42 0.58
N TYR A 5 -12.72 -9.50 -0.19
CA TYR A 5 -13.96 -9.75 -0.94
C TYR A 5 -14.13 -11.24 -1.29
N ASP A 6 -15.24 -11.62 -1.95
CA ASP A 6 -15.51 -13.01 -2.36
C ASP A 6 -14.48 -13.52 -3.37
N ILE A 7 -14.14 -14.80 -3.31
CA ILE A 7 -13.19 -15.43 -4.23
C ILE A 7 -13.67 -15.38 -5.69
N SER A 8 -14.98 -15.27 -5.94
CA SER A 8 -15.54 -15.16 -7.28
C SER A 8 -15.05 -13.94 -8.07
N TYR A 9 -14.65 -12.87 -7.38
CA TYR A 9 -14.15 -11.64 -8.01
C TYR A 9 -12.62 -11.57 -8.08
N LEU A 10 -11.92 -12.58 -7.55
CA LEU A 10 -10.48 -12.53 -7.41
C LEU A 10 -9.76 -12.53 -8.75
N ASP A 11 -10.21 -13.37 -9.68
CA ASP A 11 -9.58 -13.50 -11.00
C ASP A 11 -9.73 -12.20 -11.83
N ASP A 12 -10.93 -11.64 -11.87
CA ASP A 12 -11.20 -10.37 -12.56
C ASP A 12 -10.39 -9.22 -11.96
N ALA A 13 -10.29 -9.17 -10.63
CA ALA A 13 -9.53 -8.15 -9.93
C ALA A 13 -8.02 -8.25 -10.24
N MET A 14 -7.48 -9.47 -10.21
CA MET A 14 -6.07 -9.71 -10.50
C MET A 14 -5.74 -9.38 -11.96
N THR A 15 -6.59 -9.81 -12.89
CA THR A 15 -6.44 -9.51 -14.32
C THR A 15 -6.55 -8.01 -14.60
N SER A 16 -7.54 -7.33 -14.02
CA SER A 16 -7.76 -5.90 -14.23
C SER A 16 -6.63 -5.05 -13.66
N LEU A 17 -6.13 -5.37 -12.46
CA LEU A 17 -5.03 -4.61 -11.85
C LEU A 17 -3.68 -4.89 -12.53
N GLY A 18 -3.45 -6.12 -13.01
CA GLY A 18 -2.31 -6.46 -13.85
C GLY A 18 -2.31 -5.66 -15.15
N ALA A 19 -3.40 -5.73 -15.91
CA ALA A 19 -3.56 -5.00 -17.16
C ALA A 19 -3.45 -3.48 -16.97
N MET A 20 -3.95 -2.93 -15.85
CA MET A 20 -3.83 -1.51 -15.54
C MET A 20 -2.37 -1.06 -15.41
N LEU A 21 -1.54 -1.80 -14.66
CA LEU A 21 -0.13 -1.43 -14.48
C LEU A 21 0.69 -1.65 -15.75
N ASP A 22 0.44 -2.74 -16.48
CA ASP A 22 1.07 -3.00 -17.76
C ASP A 22 0.80 -1.88 -18.76
N TYR A 23 -0.47 -1.55 -18.98
CA TYR A 23 -0.87 -0.48 -19.90
C TYR A 23 -0.27 0.88 -19.51
N ALA A 24 -0.32 1.24 -18.22
CA ALA A 24 0.19 2.52 -17.75
C ALA A 24 1.71 2.66 -18.00
N VAL A 25 2.48 1.60 -17.78
CA VAL A 25 3.94 1.66 -17.85
C VAL A 25 4.43 1.35 -19.26
N ASN A 26 4.03 0.21 -19.82
CA ASN A 26 4.58 -0.31 -21.07
C ASN A 26 3.94 0.33 -22.31
N SER A 27 2.64 0.66 -22.29
CA SER A 27 2.00 1.39 -23.39
C SER A 27 2.10 2.91 -23.20
N CYS A 28 1.78 3.44 -22.02
CA CYS A 28 1.72 4.89 -21.82
C CYS A 28 3.04 5.53 -21.37
N GLY A 29 4.09 4.74 -21.09
CA GLY A 29 5.40 5.25 -20.68
C GLY A 29 5.42 5.92 -19.30
N GLU A 30 4.45 5.63 -18.42
CA GLU A 30 4.44 6.19 -17.07
C GLU A 30 5.45 5.48 -16.15
N ASP A 31 5.98 6.22 -15.16
CA ASP A 31 6.72 5.60 -14.06
C ASP A 31 5.76 4.82 -13.15
N MET A 32 6.10 3.55 -12.86
CA MET A 32 5.23 2.65 -12.08
C MET A 32 4.94 3.19 -10.68
N ALA A 33 5.95 3.69 -9.97
CA ALA A 33 5.79 4.14 -8.59
C ALA A 33 4.93 5.41 -8.54
N LEU A 34 5.15 6.34 -9.47
CA LEU A 34 4.36 7.56 -9.60
C LEU A 34 2.92 7.26 -10.03
N PHE A 35 2.72 6.35 -10.98
CA PHE A 35 1.39 5.93 -11.40
C PHE A 35 0.63 5.24 -10.27
N TYR A 36 1.29 4.37 -9.52
CA TYR A 36 0.69 3.74 -8.34
C TYR A 36 0.35 4.76 -7.25
N ALA A 37 1.18 5.78 -7.02
CA ALA A 37 0.83 6.86 -6.11
C ALA A 37 -0.44 7.62 -6.54
N ARG A 38 -0.63 7.83 -7.86
CA ARG A 38 -1.87 8.38 -8.41
C ARG A 38 -3.05 7.43 -8.24
N PHE A 39 -2.85 6.13 -8.42
CA PHE A 39 -3.87 5.12 -8.16
C PHE A 39 -4.40 5.21 -6.72
N LEU A 40 -3.50 5.32 -5.74
CA LEU A 40 -3.88 5.55 -4.33
C LEU A 40 -4.62 6.88 -4.15
N ALA A 41 -4.11 7.98 -4.71
CA ALA A 41 -4.71 9.31 -4.56
C ALA A 41 -6.07 9.47 -5.27
N SER A 42 -6.35 8.67 -6.30
CA SER A 42 -7.57 8.75 -7.12
C SER A 42 -8.84 8.21 -6.43
N GLY A 43 -8.71 7.55 -5.28
CA GLY A 43 -9.79 6.81 -4.62
C GLY A 43 -10.28 5.55 -5.36
N VAL A 44 -9.65 5.20 -6.49
CA VAL A 44 -9.92 3.94 -7.20
C VAL A 44 -9.43 2.77 -6.36
N ALA A 45 -8.25 2.87 -5.75
CA ALA A 45 -7.70 1.85 -4.86
C ALA A 45 -8.65 1.47 -3.70
N ASP A 46 -9.21 2.48 -3.02
CA ASP A 46 -10.16 2.26 -1.92
C ASP A 46 -11.45 1.57 -2.40
N SER A 47 -11.93 1.95 -3.58
CA SER A 47 -13.12 1.34 -4.19
C SER A 47 -12.87 -0.14 -4.54
N PHE A 48 -11.66 -0.44 -4.99
CA PHE A 48 -11.21 -1.77 -5.35
C PHE A 48 -11.09 -2.68 -4.11
N SER A 49 -10.46 -2.20 -3.04
CA SER A 49 -10.33 -2.96 -1.78
C SER A 49 -11.66 -3.18 -1.05
N ARG A 50 -12.69 -2.35 -1.28
CA ARG A 50 -14.03 -2.46 -0.68
C ARG A 50 -15.00 -3.33 -1.49
N ALA A 51 -14.50 -4.13 -2.42
CA ALA A 51 -15.31 -5.04 -3.22
C ALA A 51 -16.35 -4.36 -4.13
N ASN A 52 -16.13 -3.12 -4.56
CA ASN A 52 -17.12 -2.44 -5.39
C ASN A 52 -17.25 -3.14 -6.76
N PRO A 53 -18.42 -3.73 -7.11
CA PRO A 53 -18.56 -4.58 -8.29
C PRO A 53 -18.18 -3.88 -9.61
N LYS A 54 -18.40 -2.56 -9.68
CA LYS A 54 -18.05 -1.73 -10.85
C LYS A 54 -16.55 -1.81 -11.19
N TYR A 55 -15.70 -1.87 -10.17
CA TYR A 55 -14.25 -1.83 -10.32
C TYR A 55 -13.63 -3.23 -10.34
N LEU A 56 -14.31 -4.23 -9.76
CA LEU A 56 -13.81 -5.60 -9.71
C LEU A 56 -14.07 -6.38 -11.00
N GLY A 57 -15.20 -6.16 -11.68
CA GLY A 57 -15.55 -6.90 -12.91
C GLY A 57 -16.25 -6.04 -13.98
N GLY A 58 -16.37 -4.74 -13.76
CA GLY A 58 -17.09 -3.82 -14.68
C GLY A 58 -16.18 -2.91 -15.51
N MET A 59 -14.87 -2.96 -15.31
CA MET A 59 -13.89 -2.14 -16.03
C MET A 59 -12.70 -3.00 -16.44
N SER A 60 -12.25 -2.82 -17.68
CA SER A 60 -10.95 -3.32 -18.14
C SER A 60 -9.79 -2.60 -17.43
N GLY A 61 -8.60 -3.20 -17.45
CA GLY A 61 -7.39 -2.55 -16.91
C GLY A 61 -7.07 -1.20 -17.57
N ILE A 62 -7.35 -1.07 -18.87
CA ILE A 62 -7.16 0.19 -19.63
C ILE A 62 -8.13 1.28 -19.15
N GLU A 63 -9.39 0.92 -18.93
CA GLU A 63 -10.40 1.83 -18.37
C GLU A 63 -10.06 2.25 -16.94
N LEU A 64 -9.57 1.31 -16.12
CA LEU A 64 -9.05 1.63 -14.78
C LEU A 64 -7.88 2.62 -14.87
N ALA A 65 -6.94 2.41 -15.77
CA ALA A 65 -5.78 3.29 -15.91
C ALA A 65 -6.20 4.70 -16.36
N SER A 66 -7.12 4.78 -17.32
CA SER A 66 -7.71 6.03 -17.80
C SER A 66 -8.49 6.75 -16.69
N LEU A 67 -9.20 6.00 -15.84
CA LEU A 67 -9.92 6.55 -14.70
C LEU A 67 -8.97 7.12 -13.63
N VAL A 68 -7.87 6.42 -13.34
CA VAL A 68 -6.83 6.91 -12.42
C VAL A 68 -6.22 8.22 -12.94
N ALA A 69 -5.86 8.26 -14.22
CA ALA A 69 -5.29 9.46 -14.84
C ALA A 69 -6.28 10.63 -14.79
N SER A 70 -7.52 10.43 -15.25
CA SER A 70 -8.53 11.50 -15.28
C SER A 70 -8.83 12.06 -13.89
N ARG A 71 -8.93 11.22 -12.86
CA ARG A 71 -9.14 11.66 -11.46
C ARG A 71 -7.95 12.38 -10.85
N THR A 72 -6.76 12.25 -11.44
CA THR A 72 -5.53 12.91 -10.99
C THR A 72 -5.09 14.03 -11.93
N GLY A 73 -6.00 14.51 -12.80
CA GLY A 73 -5.76 15.66 -13.69
C GLY A 73 -4.81 15.34 -14.85
N ARG A 74 -4.73 14.07 -15.26
CA ARG A 74 -3.97 13.61 -16.43
C ARG A 74 -4.87 12.94 -17.45
N GLU A 75 -4.37 12.84 -18.67
CA GLU A 75 -4.92 11.98 -19.70
C GLU A 75 -3.82 11.03 -20.15
N LEU A 76 -4.14 9.75 -20.27
CA LEU A 76 -3.24 8.78 -20.89
C LEU A 76 -3.40 8.88 -22.41
N PRO A 77 -2.32 8.64 -23.17
CA PRO A 77 -2.44 8.50 -24.61
C PRO A 77 -3.45 7.39 -24.93
N LYS A 78 -4.23 7.60 -25.99
CA LYS A 78 -5.13 6.58 -26.55
C LYS A 78 -4.30 5.66 -27.43
N GLU A 79 -3.46 4.84 -26.82
CA GLU A 79 -2.77 3.78 -27.53
C GLU A 79 -3.64 2.52 -27.54
N ASP A 80 -3.66 1.83 -28.68
CA ASP A 80 -4.13 0.45 -28.74
C ASP A 80 -3.05 -0.42 -28.07
N GLY A 81 -2.97 -0.34 -26.74
CA GLY A 81 -2.01 -1.08 -25.94
C GLY A 81 -2.40 -2.55 -25.87
N LEU A 82 -1.63 -3.40 -26.54
CA LEU A 82 -1.69 -4.84 -26.28
C LEU A 82 -1.17 -5.10 -24.87
N ILE A 83 -2.01 -5.72 -24.03
CA ILE A 83 -1.62 -6.11 -22.68
C ILE A 83 -0.67 -7.31 -22.74
N ASP A 84 0.54 -7.15 -22.24
CA ASP A 84 1.49 -8.26 -22.07
C ASP A 84 1.31 -8.92 -20.70
N ILE A 85 0.62 -10.05 -20.67
CA ILE A 85 0.41 -10.83 -19.44
C ILE A 85 1.70 -11.40 -18.85
N GLY A 86 2.79 -11.43 -19.62
CA GLY A 86 4.12 -11.86 -19.22
C GLY A 86 5.02 -10.72 -18.77
N SER A 87 4.51 -9.48 -18.67
CA SER A 87 5.34 -8.37 -18.23
C SER A 87 5.54 -8.33 -16.71
N PRO A 88 6.69 -7.83 -16.22
CA PRO A 88 6.88 -7.56 -14.79
C PRO A 88 5.80 -6.64 -14.20
N GLU A 89 5.32 -5.68 -14.98
CA GLU A 89 4.27 -4.72 -14.63
C GLU A 89 2.93 -5.43 -14.40
N TYR A 90 2.53 -6.28 -15.35
CA TYR A 90 1.30 -7.07 -15.26
C TYR A 90 1.33 -7.96 -14.03
N TRP A 91 2.40 -8.75 -13.87
CA TRP A 91 2.54 -9.65 -12.73
C TRP A 91 2.54 -8.91 -11.39
N THR A 92 3.13 -7.71 -11.34
CA THR A 92 3.14 -6.88 -10.13
C THR A 92 1.72 -6.47 -9.74
N GLY A 93 0.92 -5.98 -10.70
CA GLY A 93 -0.47 -5.60 -10.44
C GLY A 93 -1.33 -6.80 -10.07
N TRP A 94 -1.20 -7.89 -10.82
CA TRP A 94 -1.91 -9.15 -10.59
C TRP A 94 -1.62 -9.72 -9.20
N THR A 95 -0.35 -9.80 -8.81
CA THR A 95 0.07 -10.30 -7.49
C THR A 95 -0.35 -9.35 -6.38
N LEU A 96 -0.31 -8.04 -6.60
CA LEU A 96 -0.69 -7.06 -5.59
C LEU A 96 -2.19 -7.14 -5.24
N ALA A 97 -3.05 -7.34 -6.24
CA ALA A 97 -4.48 -7.60 -6.02
C ALA A 97 -4.69 -8.85 -5.16
N TYR A 98 -3.99 -9.94 -5.49
CA TYR A 98 -4.02 -11.17 -4.70
C TYR A 98 -3.59 -10.94 -3.25
N LEU A 99 -2.52 -10.19 -3.03
CA LEU A 99 -2.00 -9.90 -1.70
C LEU A 99 -2.96 -9.03 -0.88
N SER A 100 -3.58 -8.01 -1.50
CA SER A 100 -4.63 -7.21 -0.86
C SER A 100 -5.80 -8.08 -0.40
N TRP A 101 -6.29 -8.94 -1.28
CA TRP A 101 -7.36 -9.89 -0.98
C TRP A 101 -6.97 -10.90 0.12
N TYR A 102 -5.77 -11.49 0.01
CA TYR A 102 -5.30 -12.53 0.91
C TYR A 102 -5.10 -11.97 2.33
N LEU A 103 -4.46 -10.81 2.43
CA LEU A 103 -4.12 -10.18 3.71
C LEU A 103 -5.31 -9.43 4.32
N GLY A 104 -6.35 -9.13 3.54
CA GLY A 104 -7.46 -8.29 3.97
C GLY A 104 -7.03 -6.85 4.26
N MET A 105 -6.05 -6.34 3.50
CA MET A 105 -5.48 -5.00 3.68
C MET A 105 -5.69 -4.18 2.40
N ASP A 106 -5.99 -2.90 2.55
CA ASP A 106 -6.04 -1.98 1.42
C ASP A 106 -4.65 -1.68 0.85
N PHE A 107 -4.62 -1.24 -0.40
CA PHE A 107 -3.39 -0.94 -1.14
C PHE A 107 -2.53 0.15 -0.48
N GLY A 108 -3.17 1.13 0.16
CA GLY A 108 -2.49 2.19 0.89
C GLY A 108 -1.75 1.66 2.10
N THR A 109 -2.41 0.83 2.91
CA THR A 109 -1.81 0.13 4.07
C THR A 109 -0.67 -0.79 3.65
N ILE A 110 -0.81 -1.54 2.54
CA ILE A 110 0.27 -2.41 2.02
C ILE A 110 1.51 -1.59 1.65
N GLN A 111 1.31 -0.50 0.90
CA GLN A 111 2.35 0.44 0.49
C GLN A 111 3.01 1.09 1.71
N SER A 112 2.20 1.63 2.63
CA SER A 112 2.69 2.32 3.82
C SER A 112 3.46 1.33 4.70
N ARG A 113 3.05 0.07 4.81
CA ARG A 113 3.80 -0.96 5.55
C ARG A 113 4.99 -1.56 4.79
N GLY A 114 5.46 -0.90 3.74
CA GLY A 114 6.78 -1.11 3.14
C GLY A 114 6.82 -2.17 2.04
N LEU A 115 5.68 -2.76 1.69
CA LEU A 115 5.54 -3.58 0.48
C LEU A 115 5.14 -2.67 -0.68
N THR A 116 6.13 -2.01 -1.27
CA THR A 116 5.90 -1.09 -2.40
C THR A 116 5.76 -1.86 -3.71
N VAL A 117 5.07 -1.26 -4.70
CA VAL A 117 4.99 -1.82 -6.07
C VAL A 117 6.36 -2.14 -6.65
N GLN A 118 7.35 -1.27 -6.44
CA GLN A 118 8.72 -1.52 -6.89
C GLN A 118 9.35 -2.72 -6.17
N SER A 119 9.20 -2.80 -4.85
CA SER A 119 9.77 -3.91 -4.07
C SER A 119 9.13 -5.27 -4.42
N LEU A 120 7.88 -5.25 -4.88
CA LEU A 120 7.20 -6.43 -5.41
C LEU A 120 7.70 -6.75 -6.81
N ARG A 121 7.72 -5.77 -7.73
CA ARG A 121 8.24 -5.90 -9.11
C ARG A 121 9.65 -6.47 -9.16
N ASP A 122 10.53 -6.03 -8.25
CA ASP A 122 11.92 -6.51 -8.17
C ASP A 122 12.01 -8.02 -7.84
N ARG A 123 10.91 -8.63 -7.39
CA ARG A 123 10.80 -10.08 -7.16
C ARG A 123 10.30 -10.86 -8.36
N TYR A 124 9.90 -10.20 -9.43
CA TYR A 124 9.42 -10.83 -10.65
C TYR A 124 10.35 -11.99 -11.09
N PRO A 125 11.67 -11.81 -11.28
CA PRO A 125 12.53 -12.90 -11.77
C PRO A 125 12.56 -14.15 -10.90
N THR A 126 12.19 -14.03 -9.62
CA THR A 126 12.24 -15.12 -8.64
C THR A 126 10.88 -15.71 -8.28
N LEU A 127 9.80 -14.93 -8.40
CA LEU A 127 8.49 -15.30 -7.87
C LEU A 127 7.41 -15.45 -8.93
N HIS A 128 7.61 -14.99 -10.17
CA HIS A 128 6.53 -14.98 -11.17
C HIS A 128 6.07 -16.37 -11.64
N GLU A 129 6.98 -17.33 -11.67
CA GLU A 129 6.68 -18.74 -11.97
C GLU A 129 6.45 -19.58 -10.70
N ALA A 130 6.62 -18.98 -9.51
CA ALA A 130 6.48 -19.66 -8.25
C ALA A 130 5.01 -19.71 -7.80
N ASP A 131 4.70 -20.66 -6.91
CA ASP A 131 3.40 -20.69 -6.26
C ASP A 131 3.12 -19.38 -5.49
N LEU A 132 1.89 -18.87 -5.60
CA LEU A 132 1.44 -17.62 -4.98
C LEU A 132 1.70 -17.56 -3.46
N SER A 133 1.76 -18.71 -2.77
CA SER A 133 2.13 -18.74 -1.35
C SER A 133 3.52 -18.18 -1.07
N LYS A 134 4.45 -18.22 -2.04
CA LYS A 134 5.78 -17.59 -1.93
C LYS A 134 5.69 -16.07 -1.95
N SER A 135 4.81 -15.50 -2.78
CA SER A 135 4.51 -14.06 -2.76
C SER A 135 3.88 -13.65 -1.44
N VAL A 136 2.99 -14.47 -0.87
CA VAL A 136 2.43 -14.24 0.48
C VAL A 136 3.52 -14.29 1.55
N GLN A 137 4.41 -15.28 1.53
CA GLN A 137 5.52 -15.38 2.49
C GLN A 137 6.44 -14.17 2.42
N PHE A 138 6.77 -13.74 1.20
CA PHE A 138 7.55 -12.51 0.97
C PHE A 138 6.84 -11.28 1.56
N ALA A 139 5.55 -11.10 1.25
CA ALA A 139 4.74 -10.00 1.76
C ALA A 139 4.70 -10.00 3.30
N LEU A 140 4.37 -11.13 3.93
CA LEU A 140 4.32 -11.26 5.39
C LEU A 140 5.67 -10.95 6.04
N LYS A 141 6.78 -11.43 5.47
CA LYS A 141 8.12 -11.11 5.95
C LYS A 141 8.40 -9.61 5.86
N ARG A 142 8.09 -9.00 4.73
CA ARG A 142 8.30 -7.55 4.49
C ARG A 142 7.46 -6.69 5.44
N LEU A 143 6.20 -7.08 5.64
CA LEU A 143 5.28 -6.42 6.57
C LEU A 143 5.77 -6.57 8.01
N LYS A 144 6.32 -7.73 8.40
CA LYS A 144 6.91 -7.95 9.74
C LYS A 144 8.18 -7.11 9.96
N GLU A 145 9.08 -7.06 8.99
CA GLU A 145 10.30 -6.24 9.05
C GLU A 145 9.98 -4.75 9.15
N THR A 146 8.94 -4.29 8.45
CA THR A 146 8.49 -2.90 8.53
C THR A 146 7.68 -2.63 9.79
N SER A 147 6.99 -3.65 10.34
CA SER A 147 6.38 -3.56 11.67
C SER A 147 7.45 -3.34 12.74
N GLY A 148 8.65 -3.92 12.58
CA GLY A 148 9.83 -3.63 13.42
C GLY A 148 10.43 -2.23 13.25
N GLY A 149 9.92 -1.45 12.29
CA GLY A 149 10.13 -0.02 12.17
C GLY A 149 8.89 0.73 12.62
N ASN A 150 8.57 0.63 13.92
CA ASN A 150 7.37 1.17 14.57
C ASN A 150 6.79 2.43 13.88
N LEU A 151 5.48 2.46 13.63
CA LEU A 151 4.77 3.58 12.99
C LEU A 151 5.12 4.93 13.63
N LEU A 152 5.33 4.99 14.94
CA LEU A 152 5.83 6.16 15.66
C LEU A 152 7.18 6.65 15.14
N LYS A 153 8.12 5.72 14.93
CA LYS A 153 9.46 6.03 14.44
C LYS A 153 9.41 6.62 13.04
N ARG A 154 8.49 6.15 12.21
CA ARG A 154 8.25 6.70 10.86
C ARG A 154 7.59 8.07 10.92
N ALA A 155 6.48 8.20 11.63
CA ALA A 155 5.77 9.46 11.80
C ALA A 155 6.71 10.54 12.36
N ARG A 156 7.54 10.19 13.34
CA ARG A 156 8.59 11.06 13.87
C ARG A 156 9.61 11.49 12.83
N LYS A 157 10.10 10.57 12.01
CA LYS A 157 11.06 10.90 10.94
C LYS A 157 10.42 11.78 9.86
N ASN A 158 9.15 11.56 9.51
CA ASN A 158 8.41 12.39 8.56
C ASN A 158 8.21 13.81 9.10
N ALA A 159 7.95 13.94 10.41
CA ALA A 159 7.94 15.22 11.12
C ALA A 159 9.34 15.84 11.33
N ARG A 160 10.41 15.18 10.85
CA ARG A 160 11.82 15.60 10.99
C ARG A 160 12.28 15.79 12.44
N LEU A 161 11.72 15.03 13.37
CA LEU A 161 12.06 15.08 14.79
C LEU A 161 13.04 13.97 15.20
N THR A 162 13.91 14.24 16.17
CA THR A 162 14.66 13.23 16.91
C THR A 162 13.81 12.64 18.04
N GLN A 163 14.19 11.47 18.58
CA GLN A 163 13.48 10.87 19.74
C GLN A 163 13.44 11.82 20.94
N ARG A 164 14.52 12.60 21.16
CA ARG A 164 14.59 13.61 22.24
C ARG A 164 13.64 14.79 21.98
N GLN A 165 13.58 15.28 20.74
CA GLN A 165 12.65 16.35 20.38
C GLN A 165 11.20 15.90 20.54
N LEU A 166 10.83 14.72 20.05
CA LEU A 166 9.48 14.19 20.25
C LEU A 166 9.14 14.01 21.74
N SER A 167 10.09 13.49 22.53
CA SER A 167 9.94 13.36 23.99
C SER A 167 9.68 14.70 24.66
N SER A 168 10.44 15.74 24.29
CA SER A 168 10.30 17.08 24.83
C SER A 168 8.98 17.74 24.42
N THR A 169 8.60 17.64 23.14
CA THR A 169 7.38 18.26 22.61
C THR A 169 6.12 17.58 23.12
N ALA A 170 6.11 16.25 23.24
CA ALA A 170 4.97 15.49 23.75
C ALA A 170 4.89 15.46 25.28
N GLY A 171 5.92 15.92 26.00
CA GLY A 171 6.00 15.79 27.45
C GLY A 171 6.03 14.34 27.94
N ILE A 172 6.58 13.42 27.13
CA ILE A 172 6.64 11.98 27.40
C ILE A 172 8.12 11.58 27.61
N PRO A 173 8.45 10.78 28.64
CA PRO A 173 9.83 10.36 28.86
C PRO A 173 10.45 9.66 27.64
N LEU A 174 11.73 9.94 27.36
CA LEU A 174 12.45 9.35 26.22
C LEU A 174 12.47 7.81 26.25
N SER A 175 12.49 7.22 27.44
CA SER A 175 12.40 5.76 27.63
C SER A 175 11.07 5.21 27.13
N VAL A 176 9.97 5.95 27.32
CA VAL A 176 8.63 5.58 26.86
C VAL A 176 8.56 5.68 25.33
N ILE A 177 9.00 6.79 24.73
CA ILE A 177 9.10 6.93 23.26
C ILE A 177 9.93 5.80 22.65
N ARG A 178 11.09 5.47 23.24
CA ARG A 178 11.92 4.35 22.79
C ARG A 178 11.23 3.00 22.90
N SER A 179 10.50 2.76 24.00
CA SER A 179 9.78 1.49 24.19
C SER A 179 8.64 1.31 23.20
N TYR A 180 7.94 2.39 22.83
CA TYR A 180 7.02 2.38 21.71
C TYR A 180 7.80 2.11 20.42
N GLU A 181 8.81 2.91 20.06
CA GLU A 181 9.56 2.74 18.80
C GLU A 181 10.30 1.40 18.61
N GLN A 182 10.45 0.61 19.68
CA GLN A 182 11.08 -0.72 19.68
C GLN A 182 10.06 -1.87 19.86
N ASP A 183 8.75 -1.57 19.77
CA ASP A 183 7.64 -2.52 19.93
C ASP A 183 7.63 -3.27 21.28
N LYS A 184 8.35 -2.76 22.29
CA LYS A 184 8.26 -3.26 23.67
C LYS A 184 6.92 -2.88 24.31
N ARG A 185 6.31 -1.80 23.83
CA ARG A 185 4.94 -1.38 24.16
C ARG A 185 4.19 -1.16 22.86
N SER A 186 3.00 -1.71 22.75
CA SER A 186 2.11 -1.43 21.62
C SER A 186 1.47 -0.05 21.81
N LEU A 187 1.41 0.73 20.72
CA LEU A 187 0.63 1.97 20.66
C LEU A 187 -0.88 1.70 20.65
N GLU A 188 -1.31 0.50 20.26
CA GLU A 188 -2.73 0.12 20.26
C GLU A 188 -3.29 0.06 21.69
N ASN A 189 -2.46 -0.42 22.62
CA ASN A 189 -2.77 -0.60 24.05
C ASN A 189 -2.19 0.53 24.92
N ALA A 190 -1.68 1.60 24.31
CA ALA A 190 -1.17 2.74 25.05
C ALA A 190 -2.32 3.55 25.69
N GLU A 191 -2.03 4.21 26.81
CA GLU A 191 -2.97 5.17 27.40
C GLU A 191 -3.32 6.25 26.37
N THR A 192 -4.61 6.54 26.25
CA THR A 192 -5.17 7.47 25.26
C THR A 192 -4.51 8.85 25.33
N GLU A 193 -4.18 9.30 26.55
CA GLU A 193 -3.47 10.56 26.80
C GLU A 193 -2.08 10.60 26.15
N ASN A 194 -1.32 9.51 26.26
CA ASN A 194 0.02 9.43 25.66
C ASN A 194 -0.07 9.41 24.13
N VAL A 195 -1.04 8.69 23.57
CA VAL A 195 -1.27 8.66 22.11
C VAL A 195 -1.65 10.06 21.62
N TRP A 196 -2.54 10.76 22.32
CA TRP A 196 -2.97 12.11 21.96
C TRP A 196 -1.81 13.12 21.98
N ARG A 197 -0.96 13.10 23.03
CA ARG A 197 0.22 13.99 23.12
C ARG A 197 1.23 13.74 22.01
N ILE A 198 1.44 12.47 21.65
CA ILE A 198 2.29 12.10 20.51
C ILE A 198 1.70 12.66 19.21
N CYS A 199 0.39 12.51 19.00
CA CYS A 199 -0.31 13.02 17.81
C CYS A 199 -0.17 14.55 17.68
N GLN A 200 -0.42 15.28 18.77
CA GLN A 200 -0.20 16.73 18.86
C GLN A 200 1.23 17.12 18.48
N ALA A 201 2.23 16.43 19.03
CA ALA A 201 3.64 16.73 18.77
C ALA A 201 4.08 16.42 17.33
N LEU A 202 3.42 15.47 16.67
CA LEU A 202 3.71 15.05 15.30
C LEU A 202 2.85 15.77 14.25
N GLY A 203 1.82 16.52 14.68
CA GLY A 203 0.85 17.14 13.77
C GLY A 203 -0.03 16.12 13.04
N CYS A 204 -0.28 14.95 13.64
CA CYS A 204 -1.15 13.92 13.07
C CYS A 204 -2.38 13.66 13.95
N ARG A 205 -3.35 12.92 13.41
CA ARG A 205 -4.54 12.41 14.11
C ARG A 205 -4.24 11.09 14.81
N ILE A 206 -5.13 10.62 15.67
CA ILE A 206 -4.97 9.31 16.34
C ILE A 206 -5.09 8.15 15.34
N GLU A 207 -5.97 8.30 14.34
CA GLU A 207 -6.17 7.34 13.25
C GLU A 207 -4.86 7.09 12.50
N ASP A 208 -4.10 8.15 12.27
CA ASP A 208 -2.85 8.20 11.51
C ASP A 208 -1.73 7.33 12.08
N ILE A 209 -1.63 7.30 13.41
CA ILE A 209 -0.64 6.49 14.12
C ILE A 209 -1.04 5.01 14.15
N ARG A 210 -2.33 4.72 13.96
CA ARG A 210 -2.88 3.36 13.96
C ARG A 210 -2.91 2.72 12.57
N THR A 211 -3.07 3.50 11.50
CA THR A 211 -3.19 2.98 10.12
C THR A 211 -1.91 3.14 9.28
N GLY A 212 -1.03 4.08 9.66
CA GLY A 212 0.29 4.26 9.03
C GLY A 212 0.24 5.03 7.71
N TRP A 213 0.98 6.14 7.67
CA TRP A 213 1.25 6.98 6.49
C TRP A 213 2.40 6.42 5.65
#